data_AF-A0A3M2GPZ3-F1
#
_entry.id   AF-A0A3M2GPZ3-F1
#
_cell.length_a   1.000
_cell.length_b   1.000
_cell.length_c   1.000
_cell.angle_alpha   90.00
_cell.angle_beta   90.00
_cell.angle_gamma   90.00
#
_symmetry.space_group_name_H-M   'P 1'
#
loop_
_entity.id
_entity.type
_entity.pdbx_description
1 polymer ?
#
loop_
_entity_poly.entity_id
_entity_poly.type
_entity_poly.pdbx_seq_one_letter_code
_entity_poly.pdbx_strand_id
1 'polypeptide(L)'
;MVELMRTGGYSGQGDSDRILGLDRNIVFFDAFPEDFNPEKHVVIDIMNPHYTPYYQKNELPGDWHNLTPIHFLAVSEGVSFRVCLSYTPVNPVESKPDLVEIAKELLKVGLEKFGVGGKKRKGYGWFEVIE
;
A
#
# COMPACT_ATOMS: atom_id res chain seq x y z
N MET A 1 7.89 -19.44 -7.33
CA MET A 1 7.12 -20.67 -7.54
C MET A 1 6.36 -20.97 -6.25
N VAL A 2 5.06 -20.68 -6.21
CA VAL A 2 4.05 -21.37 -5.38
C VAL A 2 2.81 -21.47 -6.25
N GLU A 3 2.33 -22.68 -6.45
CA GLU A 3 1.22 -23.04 -7.33
C GLU A 3 -0.16 -22.99 -6.62
N LEU A 4 -1.15 -22.59 -7.43
CA LEU A 4 -2.60 -22.86 -7.40
C LEU A 4 -3.48 -22.34 -6.26
N MET A 5 -4.28 -21.31 -6.60
CA MET A 5 -5.74 -21.32 -6.42
C MET A 5 -6.40 -20.57 -7.61
N ARG A 6 -7.48 -21.17 -8.15
CA ARG A 6 -8.30 -20.66 -9.25
C ARG A 6 -9.58 -20.07 -8.67
N THR A 7 -9.87 -18.78 -8.92
CA THR A 7 -11.22 -18.22 -8.78
C THR A 7 -11.60 -17.44 -10.03
N GLY A 8 -12.87 -17.55 -10.42
CA GLY A 8 -13.42 -17.24 -11.73
C GLY A 8 -13.33 -15.77 -12.17
N GLY A 9 -13.57 -15.57 -13.46
CA GLY A 9 -13.38 -14.32 -14.19
C GLY A 9 -14.07 -13.12 -13.55
N TYR A 10 -13.31 -12.02 -13.45
CA TYR A 10 -13.83 -10.71 -13.12
C TYR A 10 -14.44 -10.08 -14.38
N SER A 11 -15.76 -10.13 -14.54
CA SER A 11 -16.49 -9.33 -15.54
C SER A 11 -16.87 -7.98 -14.93
N GLY A 12 -15.88 -7.12 -14.70
CA GLY A 12 -16.10 -5.74 -14.30
C GLY A 12 -16.31 -4.86 -15.54
N GLN A 13 -17.57 -4.55 -15.85
CA GLN A 13 -17.92 -3.46 -16.76
C GLN A 13 -17.69 -2.14 -15.98
N GLY A 14 -16.63 -1.39 -16.30
CA GLY A 14 -16.30 -0.16 -15.56
C GLY A 14 -15.25 0.74 -16.23
N ASP A 15 -15.77 1.88 -16.69
CA ASP A 15 -15.17 3.17 -17.07
C ASP A 15 -14.12 3.29 -18.20
N SER A 16 -14.51 4.18 -19.12
CA SER A 16 -13.96 4.50 -20.44
C SER A 16 -12.75 5.44 -20.43
N ASP A 17 -12.07 5.63 -19.31
CA ASP A 17 -10.85 6.46 -19.27
C ASP A 17 -9.62 5.57 -19.47
N ARG A 18 -9.43 5.20 -20.74
CA ARG A 18 -8.22 4.55 -21.25
C ARG A 18 -7.06 5.55 -21.17
N ILE A 19 -6.37 5.57 -20.02
CA ILE A 19 -5.02 6.12 -19.95
C ILE A 19 -4.12 5.22 -20.82
N LEU A 20 -3.91 5.67 -22.05
CA LEU A 20 -2.80 5.34 -22.95
C LEU A 20 -2.39 3.85 -23.00
N GLY A 21 -3.10 3.02 -23.77
CA GLY A 21 -2.55 1.85 -24.47
C GLY A 21 -1.82 0.78 -23.66
N LEU A 22 -1.82 0.84 -22.33
CA LEU A 22 -1.28 -0.17 -21.45
C LEU A 22 -2.39 -1.19 -21.23
N ASP A 23 -2.32 -2.28 -22.00
CA ASP A 23 -3.10 -3.47 -21.69
C ASP A 23 -2.91 -3.78 -20.20
N ARG A 24 -4.01 -3.87 -19.44
CA ARG A 24 -4.02 -4.15 -17.98
C ARG A 24 -3.64 -5.60 -17.72
N ASN A 25 -2.45 -5.96 -18.14
CA ASN A 25 -1.97 -7.32 -18.13
C ASN A 25 -1.29 -7.68 -16.81
N ILE A 26 -1.09 -6.74 -15.88
CA ILE A 26 -0.56 -7.03 -14.55
C ILE A 26 -1.62 -6.72 -13.50
N VAL A 27 -1.89 -7.69 -12.64
CA VAL A 27 -2.74 -7.56 -11.46
C VAL A 27 -1.84 -7.49 -10.24
N PHE A 28 -1.98 -6.42 -9.47
CA PHE A 28 -1.39 -6.27 -8.14
C PHE A 28 -2.44 -6.69 -7.13
N PHE A 29 -2.19 -7.78 -6.39
CA PHE A 29 -3.06 -8.19 -5.31
C PHE A 29 -2.76 -7.40 -4.04
N ASP A 30 -3.72 -7.41 -3.11
CA ASP A 30 -3.52 -6.86 -1.78
C ASP A 30 -2.34 -7.53 -1.07
N ALA A 31 -1.63 -6.73 -0.27
CA ALA A 31 -0.56 -7.21 0.59
C ALA A 31 -1.15 -7.81 1.86
N PHE A 32 -0.85 -9.08 2.14
CA PHE A 32 -1.31 -9.76 3.36
C PHE A 32 -0.12 -10.01 4.31
N PRO A 33 -0.27 -9.75 5.61
CA PRO A 33 0.81 -10.00 6.56
C PRO A 33 1.04 -11.50 6.75
N GLU A 34 2.30 -11.88 6.88
CA GLU A 34 2.69 -13.25 7.25
C GLU A 34 2.78 -13.36 8.77
N ASP A 35 2.34 -14.50 9.32
CA ASP A 35 2.38 -14.82 10.75
C ASP A 35 1.85 -13.71 11.68
N PHE A 36 0.72 -13.09 11.30
CA PHE A 36 0.20 -11.93 11.99
C PHE A 36 -0.57 -12.25 13.27
N ASN A 37 -0.10 -11.72 14.41
CA ASN A 37 -0.85 -11.69 15.66
C ASN A 37 -1.17 -10.23 16.05
N PRO A 38 -2.45 -9.80 16.03
CA PRO A 38 -2.83 -8.44 16.39
C PRO A 38 -2.35 -7.98 17.77
N GLU A 39 -2.34 -8.86 18.78
CA GLU A 39 -1.90 -8.51 20.14
C GLU A 39 -0.41 -8.17 20.23
N LYS A 40 0.39 -8.69 19.29
CA LYS A 40 1.84 -8.46 19.23
C LYS A 40 2.22 -7.41 18.20
N HIS A 41 1.46 -7.33 17.12
CA HIS A 41 1.85 -6.59 15.92
C HIS A 41 1.06 -5.30 15.72
N VAL A 42 -0.01 -5.07 16.48
CA VAL A 42 -0.69 -3.77 16.49
C VAL A 42 -0.30 -3.00 17.73
N VAL A 43 0.22 -1.79 17.53
CA VAL A 43 0.54 -0.85 18.59
C VAL A 43 -0.35 0.37 18.52
N ILE A 44 -0.65 0.95 19.68
CA ILE A 44 -1.29 2.25 19.78
C ILE A 44 -0.19 3.30 19.84
N ASP A 45 -0.24 4.26 18.94
CA ASP A 45 0.68 5.38 18.88
C ASP A 45 -0.10 6.71 18.93
N ILE A 46 0.57 7.81 19.25
CA ILE A 46 -0.04 9.10 19.56
C ILE A 46 0.51 10.18 18.64
N MET A 47 -0.39 11.01 18.11
CA MET A 47 -0.05 12.23 17.39
C MET A 47 -0.59 13.44 18.13
N ASN A 48 0.27 14.45 18.36
CA ASN A 48 -0.11 15.71 19.03
C ASN A 48 0.00 16.88 18.03
N PRO A 49 -0.97 17.05 17.11
CA PRO A 49 -0.97 18.19 16.19
C PRO A 49 -1.22 19.48 16.96
N HIS A 50 -0.31 20.44 16.78
CA HIS A 50 -0.33 21.72 17.47
C HIS A 50 -1.32 22.72 16.83
N TYR A 51 -1.43 22.74 15.49
CA TYR A 51 -2.35 23.64 14.76
C TYR A 51 -3.71 23.00 14.42
N THR A 52 -4.28 22.18 15.30
CA THR A 52 -5.57 21.51 15.04
C THR A 52 -6.70 22.50 14.70
N PRO A 53 -6.92 23.59 15.47
CA PRO A 53 -8.00 24.55 15.17
C PRO A 53 -7.80 25.30 13.85
N TYR A 54 -6.54 25.57 13.46
CA TYR A 54 -6.22 26.18 12.17
C TYR A 54 -6.70 25.30 11.00
N TYR A 55 -6.33 24.00 11.01
CA TYR A 55 -6.69 23.08 9.92
C TYR A 55 -8.15 22.63 9.91
N GLN A 56 -8.82 22.60 11.07
CA GLN A 56 -10.17 22.02 11.18
C GLN A 56 -11.27 23.07 11.34
N LYS A 57 -10.97 24.24 11.89
CA LYS A 57 -11.96 25.26 12.28
C LYS A 57 -11.70 26.63 11.64
N ASN A 58 -10.70 26.74 10.77
CA ASN A 58 -10.33 27.98 10.07
C ASN A 58 -9.95 29.13 11.03
N GLU A 59 -9.43 28.79 12.23
CA GLU A 59 -8.88 29.76 13.18
C GLU A 59 -7.48 30.20 12.75
N LEU A 60 -6.95 31.29 13.33
CA LEU A 60 -5.59 31.74 13.02
C LEU A 60 -4.54 30.72 13.52
N PRO A 61 -3.42 30.54 12.78
CA PRO A 61 -2.32 29.72 13.25
C PRO A 61 -1.65 30.44 14.42
N GLY A 62 -1.53 29.76 15.56
CA GLY A 62 -1.03 30.37 16.79
C GLY A 62 -0.45 29.35 17.74
N ASP A 63 0.57 29.76 18.51
CA ASP A 63 1.28 28.87 19.43
C ASP A 63 0.57 28.61 20.75
N TRP A 64 -0.55 29.29 20.96
CA TRP A 64 -1.41 29.18 22.16
C TRP A 64 -2.46 28.06 22.07
N HIS A 65 -2.52 27.32 20.95
CA HIS A 65 -3.47 26.23 20.80
C HIS A 65 -3.09 25.02 21.66
N ASN A 66 -4.09 24.39 22.27
CA ASN A 66 -3.88 23.19 23.07
C ASN A 66 -3.51 21.99 22.18
N LEU A 67 -2.52 21.21 22.63
CA LEU A 67 -2.23 19.91 22.02
C LEU A 67 -3.41 18.98 22.27
N THR A 68 -3.97 18.41 21.19
CA THR A 68 -5.04 17.42 21.27
C THR A 68 -4.46 16.05 20.90
N PRO A 69 -4.23 15.14 21.86
CA PRO A 69 -3.71 13.82 21.55
C PRO A 69 -4.68 12.99 20.71
N ILE A 70 -4.18 12.46 19.59
CA ILE A 70 -4.90 11.57 18.70
C ILE A 70 -4.22 10.20 18.74
N HIS A 71 -4.90 9.23 19.33
CA HIS A 71 -4.47 7.83 19.32
C HIS A 71 -4.79 7.19 17.97
N PHE A 72 -3.87 6.41 17.43
CA PHE A 72 -4.09 5.65 16.19
C PHE A 72 -3.37 4.31 16.27
N LEU A 73 -3.86 3.35 15.49
CA LEU A 73 -3.24 2.03 15.38
C LEU A 73 -2.13 2.08 14.33
N ALA A 74 -1.00 1.49 14.66
CA ALA A 74 0.10 1.24 13.74
C ALA A 74 0.48 -0.24 13.77
N VAL A 75 0.99 -0.72 12.65
CA VAL A 75 1.62 -2.05 12.58
C VAL A 75 3.05 -1.89 13.09
N SER A 76 3.47 -2.82 13.95
CA SER A 76 4.81 -2.86 14.53
C SER A 76 5.87 -3.14 13.46
N GLU A 77 7.09 -2.70 13.72
CA GLU A 77 8.24 -3.09 12.89
C GLU A 77 8.46 -4.61 12.92
N GLY A 78 9.05 -5.14 11.86
CA GLY A 78 9.35 -6.59 11.74
C GLY A 78 8.20 -7.46 11.24
N VAL A 79 7.04 -6.88 10.90
CA VAL A 79 5.94 -7.61 10.27
C VAL A 79 6.18 -7.74 8.77
N SER A 80 6.33 -8.99 8.30
CA SER A 80 6.45 -9.29 6.88
C SER A 80 5.09 -9.26 6.19
N PHE A 81 5.06 -8.75 4.95
CA PHE A 81 3.87 -8.78 4.10
C PHE A 81 4.19 -9.49 2.79
N ARG A 82 3.29 -10.40 2.40
CA ARG A 82 3.32 -11.04 1.09
C ARG A 82 2.53 -10.22 0.10
N VAL A 83 3.18 -9.88 -1.02
CA VAL A 83 2.54 -9.22 -2.16
C VAL A 83 2.62 -10.16 -3.36
N CYS A 84 1.49 -10.36 -4.04
CA CYS A 84 1.41 -11.21 -5.22
C CYS A 84 1.17 -10.37 -6.47
N LEU A 85 1.81 -10.78 -7.57
CA LEU A 85 1.59 -10.23 -8.91
C LEU A 85 1.11 -11.36 -9.82
N SER A 86 0.16 -11.07 -10.70
CA SER A 86 -0.25 -12.00 -11.77
C SER A 86 -0.25 -11.31 -13.11
N TYR A 87 0.06 -12.08 -14.15
CA TYR A 87 -0.09 -11.66 -15.54
C TYR A 87 -1.40 -12.19 -16.12
N THR A 88 -2.20 -11.30 -16.71
CA THR A 88 -3.48 -11.60 -17.34
C THR A 88 -3.42 -11.20 -18.81
N PRO A 89 -3.04 -12.10 -19.72
CA PRO A 89 -2.90 -11.75 -21.13
C PRO A 89 -4.27 -11.54 -21.79
N VAL A 90 -4.32 -10.61 -22.75
CA VAL A 90 -5.49 -10.43 -23.64
C VAL A 90 -5.67 -11.63 -24.58
N ASN A 91 -4.56 -12.27 -24.98
CA ASN A 91 -4.55 -13.50 -25.77
C ASN A 91 -3.90 -14.65 -24.98
N PRO A 92 -4.58 -15.79 -24.74
CA PRO A 92 -4.07 -16.89 -23.91
C PRO A 92 -2.70 -17.47 -24.30
N VAL A 93 -2.25 -17.23 -25.54
CA VAL A 93 -0.95 -17.70 -26.06
C VAL A 93 0.18 -16.70 -25.80
N GLU A 94 -0.15 -15.46 -25.43
CA GLU A 94 0.82 -14.42 -25.15
C GLU A 94 1.35 -14.58 -23.71
N SER A 95 2.67 -14.72 -23.59
CA SER A 95 3.38 -14.65 -22.32
C SER A 95 4.44 -13.56 -22.44
N LYS A 96 4.47 -12.63 -21.48
CA LYS A 96 5.44 -11.55 -21.40
C LYS A 96 6.09 -11.55 -20.00
N PRO A 97 6.99 -12.50 -19.70
CA PRO A 97 7.66 -12.58 -18.39
C PRO A 97 8.35 -11.26 -18.01
N ASP A 98 8.88 -10.54 -19.00
CA ASP A 98 9.52 -9.23 -18.82
C ASP A 98 8.61 -8.21 -18.13
N LEU A 99 7.29 -8.23 -18.39
CA LEU A 99 6.35 -7.28 -17.77
C LEU A 99 6.15 -7.56 -16.28
N VAL A 100 6.13 -8.84 -15.88
CA VAL A 100 6.01 -9.21 -14.47
C VAL A 100 7.27 -8.80 -13.72
N GLU A 101 8.45 -9.01 -14.32
CA GLU A 101 9.70 -8.63 -13.68
C GLU A 101 9.84 -7.11 -13.57
N ILE A 102 9.48 -6.36 -14.62
CA ILE A 102 9.43 -4.89 -14.57
C ILE A 102 8.47 -4.42 -13.46
N ALA A 103 7.28 -5.02 -13.37
CA ALA A 103 6.31 -4.68 -12.34
C ALA A 103 6.83 -4.96 -10.92
N LYS A 104 7.52 -6.09 -10.74
CA LYS A 104 8.16 -6.48 -9.49
C LYS A 104 9.27 -5.51 -9.09
N GLU A 105 10.14 -5.12 -10.02
CA GLU A 105 11.20 -4.14 -9.77
C GLU A 105 10.64 -2.75 -9.43
N LEU A 106 9.62 -2.29 -10.16
CA LEU A 106 8.94 -1.04 -9.85
C LEU A 106 8.26 -1.08 -8.48
N LEU A 107 7.65 -2.22 -8.11
CA LEU A 107 7.05 -2.41 -6.80
C LEU A 107 8.12 -2.34 -5.69
N LYS A 108 9.25 -3.03 -5.86
CA LYS A 108 10.39 -2.99 -4.92
C LYS A 108 10.87 -1.55 -4.68
N VAL A 109 11.13 -0.81 -5.77
CA VAL A 109 11.51 0.61 -5.68
C VAL A 109 10.42 1.45 -5.02
N GLY A 110 9.15 1.22 -5.35
CA GLY A 110 8.01 1.89 -4.74
C GLY A 110 7.95 1.72 -3.22
N LEU A 111 8.08 0.48 -2.76
CA LEU A 111 8.04 0.10 -1.35
C LEU A 111 9.21 0.71 -0.56
N GLU A 112 10.43 0.61 -1.09
CA GLU A 112 11.65 1.07 -0.40
C GLU A 112 11.85 2.59 -0.45
N LYS A 113 11.47 3.25 -1.56
CA LYS A 113 11.79 4.67 -1.79
C LYS A 113 10.63 5.62 -1.58
N PHE A 114 9.38 5.14 -1.64
CA PHE A 114 8.20 5.99 -1.49
C PHE A 114 7.29 5.60 -0.33
N GLY A 115 7.39 4.36 0.16
CA GLY A 115 6.58 3.81 1.24
C GLY A 115 5.08 3.75 0.92
N VAL A 116 4.33 3.03 1.75
CA VAL A 116 2.87 2.84 1.60
C VAL A 116 2.16 3.17 2.91
N GLY A 117 0.91 3.63 2.82
CA GLY A 117 0.12 4.01 3.99
C GLY A 117 0.28 5.47 4.42
N GLY A 118 -0.19 5.75 5.64
CA GLY A 118 -0.23 7.10 6.20
C GLY A 118 1.08 7.53 6.85
N LYS A 119 1.24 8.85 7.05
CA LYS A 119 2.30 9.44 7.89
C LYS A 119 3.74 9.11 7.47
N LYS A 120 3.99 8.86 6.18
CA LYS A 120 5.31 8.51 5.63
C LYS A 120 6.42 9.52 5.92
N ARG A 121 6.08 10.81 5.85
CA ARG A 121 6.99 11.92 6.22
C ARG A 121 7.37 11.95 7.70
N LYS A 122 6.69 11.17 8.54
CA LYS A 122 6.96 11.00 9.97
C LYS A 122 7.61 9.66 10.31
N GLY A 123 7.97 8.86 9.29
CA GLY A 123 8.70 7.60 9.48
C GLY A 123 7.86 6.33 9.41
N TYR A 124 6.55 6.40 9.12
CA TYR A 124 5.70 5.21 8.99
C TYR A 124 5.65 4.67 7.57
N GLY A 125 5.34 3.38 7.42
CA GLY A 125 4.99 2.81 6.11
C GLY A 125 6.18 2.60 5.17
N TRP A 126 7.39 2.51 5.71
CA TRP A 126 8.59 2.12 4.97
C TRP A 126 8.75 0.61 5.01
N PHE A 127 9.21 0.05 3.91
CA PHE A 127 9.38 -1.39 3.73
C PHE A 127 10.79 -1.68 3.24
N GLU A 128 11.29 -2.85 3.62
CA GLU A 128 12.46 -3.50 3.04
C GLU A 128 11.97 -4.73 2.27
N VAL A 129 12.51 -4.98 1.08
CA VAL A 129 12.17 -6.18 0.32
C VAL A 129 13.06 -7.33 0.77
N ILE A 130 12.42 -8.41 1.21
CA ILE A 130 13.06 -9.66 1.65
C ILE A 130 13.01 -10.64 0.46
N GLU A 131 14.16 -11.23 0.10
CA GLU A 131 14.31 -12.22 -0.99
C GLU A 131 14.31 -13.67 -0.49
#